data_AF-A0A848SGR0-F1
#
_entry.id   AF-A0A848SGR0-F1
#
_cell.length_a   1.000
_cell.length_b   1.000
_cell.length_c   1.000
_cell.angle_alpha   90.00
_cell.angle_beta   90.00
_cell.angle_gamma   90.00
#
_symmetry.space_group_name_H-M   'P 1'
#
loop_
_entity.id
_entity.type
_entity.pdbx_description
1 polymer ?
#
loop_
_entity_poly.entity_id
_entity_poly.type
_entity_poly.pdbx_seq_one_letter_code
_entity_poly.pdbx_strand_id
1 'polypeptide(L)'
;MQIRRLKLSGFKSFVEPAELRIEPGLTGVVGPNGCGKSNLLEAIRWVMGENSPKSMRSGGMDDVIFAGTESRPPRDFAEVVLQAVDADGEELDVTRRIERGAGSAYRVNGRDVRAKDVALTFADAATGAHSPALVSQGKIAQVIAAKPIERRMMLEEAAGIAGLHVRKRDAESKLRSTEKNLERLEDLMAGLDSQIAGLR
;
A
#
# COMPACT_ATOMS: atom_id res chain seq x y z
N MET A 1 -16.20 1.67 -5.54
CA MET A 1 -15.44 0.40 -5.40
C MET A 1 -16.10 -0.50 -4.37
N GLN A 2 -16.32 -1.77 -4.72
CA GLN A 2 -16.91 -2.81 -3.88
C GLN A 2 -15.97 -4.02 -3.85
N ILE A 3 -15.48 -4.39 -2.67
CA ILE A 3 -14.65 -5.59 -2.49
C ILE A 3 -15.57 -6.81 -2.57
N ARG A 4 -15.21 -7.81 -3.39
CA ARG A 4 -15.96 -9.06 -3.56
C ARG A 4 -15.26 -10.27 -2.98
N ARG A 5 -13.93 -10.31 -3.03
CA ARG A 5 -13.15 -11.45 -2.57
C ARG A 5 -11.82 -11.03 -1.98
N LEU A 6 -11.41 -11.73 -0.94
CA LEU A 6 -10.08 -11.61 -0.33
C LEU A 6 -9.51 -13.02 -0.18
N LYS A 7 -8.38 -13.30 -0.85
CA LYS A 7 -7.63 -14.55 -0.69
C LYS A 7 -6.37 -14.26 0.11
N LEU A 8 -6.06 -15.15 1.05
CA LEU A 8 -4.93 -15.00 1.98
C LEU A 8 -4.16 -16.32 2.01
N SER A 9 -2.84 -16.27 1.95
CA SER A 9 -1.99 -17.44 2.14
C SER A 9 -0.70 -17.04 2.84
N GLY A 10 -0.34 -17.75 3.90
CA GLY A 10 0.86 -17.46 4.70
C GLY A 10 0.83 -16.11 5.44
N PHE A 11 -0.29 -15.39 5.42
CA PHE A 11 -0.41 -14.06 6.00
C PHE A 11 -0.81 -14.14 7.47
N LYS A 12 0.13 -13.80 8.37
CA LYS A 12 -0.05 -13.83 9.82
C LYS A 12 -0.68 -15.15 10.28
N SER A 13 -1.88 -15.12 10.84
CA SER A 13 -2.62 -16.30 11.32
C SER A 13 -3.16 -17.21 10.21
N PHE A 14 -3.16 -16.79 8.94
CA PHE A 14 -3.69 -17.54 7.80
C PHE A 14 -2.60 -18.40 7.15
N VAL A 15 -2.26 -19.53 7.78
CA VAL A 15 -1.19 -20.44 7.35
C VAL A 15 -1.51 -21.18 6.05
N GLU A 16 -2.78 -21.56 5.91
CA GLU A 16 -3.33 -22.23 4.74
C GLU A 16 -4.14 -21.23 3.90
N PRO A 17 -4.25 -21.46 2.58
CA PRO A 17 -5.07 -20.62 1.72
C PRO A 17 -6.50 -20.49 2.25
N ALA A 18 -6.92 -19.26 2.52
CA ALA A 18 -8.26 -18.92 2.93
C ALA A 18 -8.88 -17.94 1.93
N GLU A 19 -10.16 -18.15 1.61
CA GLU A 19 -10.94 -17.26 0.74
C GLU A 19 -12.11 -16.70 1.54
N LEU A 20 -12.18 -15.38 1.64
CA LEU A 20 -13.33 -14.64 2.15
C LEU A 20 -14.12 -14.07 0.97
N ARG A 21 -15.39 -14.43 0.87
CA ARG A 21 -16.34 -13.82 -0.06
C ARG A 21 -17.12 -12.73 0.67
N ILE A 22 -17.21 -11.57 0.05
CA ILE A 22 -17.94 -10.42 0.59
C ILE A 22 -19.16 -10.22 -0.32
N GLU A 23 -20.32 -10.61 0.21
CA GLU A 23 -21.60 -10.48 -0.47
C GLU A 23 -22.17 -9.06 -0.27
N PRO A 24 -23.09 -8.60 -1.14
CA PRO A 24 -23.81 -7.35 -0.93
C PRO A 24 -24.50 -7.30 0.44
N GLY A 25 -24.44 -6.15 1.10
CA GLY A 25 -25.03 -5.93 2.42
C GLY A 25 -24.01 -6.04 3.56
N LEU A 26 -24.39 -6.75 4.62
CA LEU A 26 -23.58 -6.87 5.84
C LEU A 26 -22.90 -8.24 5.92
N THR A 27 -21.58 -8.27 5.83
CA THR A 27 -20.78 -9.47 6.09
C THR A 27 -20.21 -9.43 7.51
N GLY A 28 -20.68 -10.32 8.38
CA GLY A 28 -20.20 -10.45 9.75
C GLY A 28 -19.04 -11.44 9.87
N VAL A 29 -17.91 -11.01 10.44
CA VAL A 29 -16.78 -11.90 10.75
C VAL A 29 -16.76 -12.17 12.26
N VAL A 30 -16.93 -13.44 12.64
CA VAL A 30 -16.99 -13.88 14.04
C VAL A 30 -15.95 -14.96 14.34
N GLY A 31 -15.62 -15.13 15.61
CA GLY A 31 -14.67 -16.13 16.08
C GLY A 31 -14.02 -15.75 17.42
N PRO A 32 -13.31 -16.67 18.08
CA PRO A 32 -12.66 -16.43 19.37
C PRO A 32 -11.65 -15.27 19.35
N ASN A 33 -11.30 -14.72 20.51
CA ASN A 33 -10.22 -13.75 20.59
C ASN A 33 -8.90 -14.39 20.16
N GLY A 34 -8.09 -13.64 19.41
CA GLY A 34 -6.82 -14.15 18.87
C GLY A 34 -6.92 -15.01 17.61
N CYS A 35 -8.12 -15.36 17.10
CA CYS A 35 -8.25 -16.21 15.91
C CYS A 35 -7.91 -15.54 14.57
N GLY A 36 -7.47 -14.26 14.59
CA GLY A 36 -7.05 -13.55 13.38
C GLY A 36 -8.09 -12.68 12.69
N LYS A 37 -9.26 -12.43 13.30
CA LYS A 37 -10.31 -11.54 12.73
C LYS A 37 -9.75 -10.18 12.31
N SER A 38 -8.99 -9.54 13.21
CA SER A 38 -8.37 -8.23 12.94
C SER A 38 -7.26 -8.28 11.88
N ASN A 39 -6.75 -9.47 11.53
CA ASN A 39 -5.76 -9.64 10.48
C ASN A 39 -6.40 -9.57 9.08
N LEU A 40 -7.72 -9.80 8.95
CA LEU A 40 -8.43 -9.61 7.68
C LEU A 40 -8.41 -8.14 7.24
N LEU A 41 -8.72 -7.23 8.17
CA LEU A 41 -8.67 -5.80 7.89
C LEU A 41 -7.24 -5.35 7.56
N GLU A 42 -6.25 -5.88 8.28
CA GLU A 42 -4.84 -5.61 7.99
C GLU A 42 -4.43 -6.12 6.61
N ALA A 43 -4.87 -7.31 6.21
CA ALA A 43 -4.59 -7.84 4.87
C ALA A 43 -5.16 -6.93 3.78
N ILE A 44 -6.38 -6.42 3.96
CA ILE A 44 -6.99 -5.43 3.05
C ILE A 44 -6.13 -4.17 2.97
N ARG A 45 -5.70 -3.61 4.11
CA ARG A 45 -4.83 -2.42 4.12
C ARG A 45 -3.47 -2.69 3.48
N TRP A 46 -2.91 -3.87 3.71
CA TRP A 46 -1.62 -4.30 3.20
C TRP A 46 -1.60 -4.46 1.68
N VAL A 47 -2.59 -5.15 1.12
CA VAL A 47 -2.73 -5.28 -0.34
C VAL A 47 -3.07 -3.96 -1.02
N MET A 48 -3.73 -3.03 -0.29
CA MET A 48 -3.94 -1.65 -0.74
C MET A 48 -2.70 -0.74 -0.69
N GLY A 49 -1.54 -1.26 -0.30
CA GLY A 49 -0.26 -0.54 -0.35
C GLY A 49 0.27 -0.02 0.98
N GLU A 50 -0.29 -0.44 2.14
CA GLU A 50 0.29 -0.11 3.44
C GLU A 50 1.71 -0.70 3.58
N ASN A 51 2.71 0.17 3.70
CA ASN A 51 4.11 -0.22 3.79
C ASN A 51 4.72 0.00 5.17
N SER A 52 3.97 0.51 6.15
CA SER A 52 4.44 0.69 7.52
C SER A 52 4.28 -0.59 8.34
N PRO A 53 5.38 -1.23 8.81
CA PRO A 53 5.30 -2.38 9.71
C PRO A 53 4.51 -2.06 10.99
N LYS A 54 4.68 -0.84 11.52
CA LYS A 54 3.95 -0.35 12.69
C LYS A 54 2.44 -0.35 12.49
N SER A 55 1.98 0.10 11.32
CA SER A 55 0.56 0.09 10.93
C SER A 55 0.02 -1.34 10.81
N MET A 56 0.89 -2.26 10.40
CA MET A 56 0.64 -3.69 10.35
C MET A 56 0.83 -4.41 11.69
N ARG A 57 1.03 -3.71 12.82
CA ARG A 57 1.31 -4.34 14.13
C ARG A 57 2.46 -5.36 14.08
N SER A 58 3.50 -5.02 13.32
CA SER A 58 4.67 -5.86 13.02
C SER A 58 5.97 -5.08 13.28
N GLY A 59 7.05 -5.77 13.63
CA GLY A 59 8.37 -5.16 13.86
C GLY A 59 9.09 -4.85 12.55
N GLY A 60 9.01 -5.77 11.59
CA GLY A 60 9.42 -5.63 10.19
C GLY A 60 8.31 -6.03 9.24
N MET A 61 8.47 -5.73 7.94
CA MET A 61 7.46 -6.14 6.95
C MET A 61 7.42 -7.66 6.79
N ASP A 62 8.54 -8.36 6.95
CA ASP A 62 8.62 -9.82 6.90
C ASP A 62 7.81 -10.51 8.01
N ASP A 63 7.47 -9.80 9.09
CA ASP A 63 6.65 -10.35 10.19
C ASP A 63 5.17 -10.49 9.82
N VAL A 64 4.75 -10.03 8.63
CA VAL A 64 3.43 -10.37 8.09
C VAL A 64 3.39 -11.81 7.58
N ILE A 65 4.55 -12.44 7.36
CA ILE A 65 4.69 -13.85 7.01
C ILE A 65 4.48 -14.68 8.28
N PHE A 66 3.69 -15.76 8.18
CA PHE A 66 3.47 -16.68 9.28
C PHE A 66 4.80 -17.17 9.86
N ALA A 67 5.04 -16.83 11.12
CA ALA A 67 6.29 -17.11 11.83
C ALA A 67 6.41 -18.54 12.37
N GLY A 68 5.38 -19.38 12.18
CA GLY A 68 5.34 -20.72 12.77
C GLY A 68 4.66 -20.76 14.14
N THR A 69 4.30 -21.96 14.55
CA THR A 69 3.85 -22.32 15.90
C THR A 69 4.58 -23.61 16.30
N GLU A 70 4.40 -24.08 17.53
CA GLU A 70 4.95 -25.38 17.97
C GLU A 70 4.52 -26.55 17.06
N SER A 71 3.31 -26.47 16.50
CA SER A 71 2.71 -27.49 15.66
C SER A 71 2.86 -27.27 14.16
N ARG A 72 3.30 -26.08 13.71
CA ARG A 72 3.35 -25.72 12.28
C ARG A 72 4.63 -24.94 11.96
N PRO A 73 5.40 -25.35 10.94
CA PRO A 73 6.59 -24.61 10.55
C PRO A 73 6.24 -23.20 10.01
N PRO A 74 7.19 -22.26 10.06
CA PRO A 74 7.03 -20.95 9.42
C PRO A 74 6.81 -21.09 7.90
N ARG A 75 6.24 -20.05 7.31
CA ARG A 75 6.20 -19.89 5.85
C ARG A 75 7.36 -19.00 5.38
N ASP A 76 7.72 -19.18 4.12
CA ASP A 76 8.71 -18.34 3.43
C ASP A 76 8.08 -17.12 2.75
N PHE A 77 6.75 -17.15 2.55
CA PHE A 77 6.02 -16.08 1.89
C PHE A 77 4.64 -15.85 2.49
N ALA A 78 4.13 -14.64 2.27
CA ALA A 78 2.73 -14.29 2.45
C ALA A 78 2.19 -13.66 1.17
N GLU A 79 0.96 -14.01 0.81
CA GLU A 79 0.27 -13.50 -0.36
C GLU A 79 -1.16 -13.12 0.00
N VAL A 80 -1.58 -11.95 -0.48
CA VAL A 80 -2.94 -11.46 -0.37
C VAL A 80 -3.42 -11.01 -1.75
N VAL A 81 -4.59 -11.51 -2.15
CA VAL A 81 -5.27 -11.13 -3.39
C VAL A 81 -6.59 -10.47 -3.02
N LEU A 82 -6.79 -9.25 -3.49
CA LEU A 82 -8.04 -8.49 -3.35
C LEU A 82 -8.72 -8.42 -4.72
N GLN A 83 -9.96 -8.86 -4.78
CA GLN A 83 -10.81 -8.67 -5.95
C GLN A 83 -11.93 -7.69 -5.60
N ALA A 84 -12.06 -6.66 -6.41
CA ALA A 84 -13.05 -5.62 -6.27
C ALA A 84 -13.67 -5.28 -7.64
N VAL A 85 -14.78 -4.56 -7.59
CA VAL A 85 -15.37 -3.91 -8.76
C VAL A 85 -15.37 -2.41 -8.50
N ASP A 86 -15.02 -1.59 -9.47
CA ASP A 86 -15.05 -0.13 -9.32
C ASP A 86 -16.48 0.44 -9.42
N ALA A 87 -16.61 1.74 -9.66
CA ALA A 87 -17.92 2.38 -9.82
C ALA A 87 -18.53 2.16 -11.21
N ASP A 88 -17.69 1.95 -12.23
CA ASP A 88 -18.07 1.76 -13.62
C ASP A 88 -18.37 0.28 -13.95
N GLY A 89 -18.08 -0.61 -13.00
CA GLY A 89 -18.32 -2.05 -13.13
C GLY A 89 -17.08 -2.83 -13.60
N GLU A 90 -15.92 -2.18 -13.70
CA GLU A 90 -14.69 -2.84 -14.10
C GLU A 90 -14.11 -3.68 -12.96
N GLU A 91 -13.63 -4.88 -13.31
CA GLU A 91 -12.99 -5.76 -12.35
C GLU A 91 -11.56 -5.30 -12.03
N LEU A 92 -11.25 -5.29 -10.74
CA LEU A 92 -9.95 -4.96 -10.18
C LEU A 92 -9.43 -6.16 -9.40
N ASP A 93 -8.30 -6.73 -9.82
CA ASP A 93 -7.54 -7.75 -9.11
C ASP A 93 -6.20 -7.17 -8.68
N VAL A 94 -5.96 -7.08 -7.37
CA VAL A 94 -4.69 -6.62 -6.81
C VAL A 94 -4.07 -7.73 -5.99
N THR A 95 -2.85 -8.10 -6.32
CA THR A 95 -2.07 -9.09 -5.59
C THR A 95 -0.85 -8.42 -4.98
N ARG A 96 -0.62 -8.68 -3.69
CA ARG A 96 0.64 -8.37 -3.03
C ARG A 96 1.22 -9.65 -2.44
N ARG A 97 2.47 -9.93 -2.75
CA ARG A 97 3.23 -11.06 -2.22
C ARG A 97 4.51 -10.55 -1.58
N ILE A 98 4.90 -11.11 -0.45
CA ILE A 98 6.19 -10.87 0.17
C ILE A 98 6.90 -12.18 0.42
N GLU A 99 8.19 -12.21 0.15
CA GLU A 99 9.07 -13.34 0.43
C GLU A 99 10.16 -12.89 1.39
N ARG A 100 10.49 -13.76 2.34
CA ARG A 100 11.44 -13.47 3.42
C ARG A 100 12.79 -13.06 2.83
N GLY A 101 13.28 -11.86 3.19
CA GLY A 101 14.53 -11.32 2.68
C GLY A 101 14.54 -10.84 1.21
N ALA A 102 13.48 -11.09 0.43
CA ALA A 102 13.38 -10.65 -0.96
C ALA A 102 12.47 -9.42 -1.16
N GLY A 103 11.62 -9.11 -0.18
CA GLY A 103 10.74 -7.94 -0.21
C GLY A 103 9.40 -8.22 -0.90
N SER A 104 8.65 -7.15 -1.20
CA SER A 104 7.29 -7.25 -1.74
C SER A 104 7.25 -7.15 -3.27
N ALA A 105 6.53 -8.07 -3.90
CA ALA A 105 6.09 -8.02 -5.29
C ALA A 105 4.60 -7.63 -5.38
N TYR A 106 4.23 -6.89 -6.44
CA TYR A 106 2.90 -6.34 -6.62
C TYR A 106 2.40 -6.63 -8.03
N ARG A 107 1.13 -7.01 -8.15
CA ARG A 107 0.44 -7.19 -9.42
C ARG A 107 -0.91 -6.51 -9.40
N VAL A 108 -1.29 -5.91 -10.52
CA VAL A 108 -2.63 -5.36 -10.76
C VAL A 108 -3.14 -5.93 -12.08
N ASN A 109 -4.31 -6.54 -12.07
CA ASN A 109 -4.94 -7.21 -13.23
C ASN A 109 -3.95 -8.14 -13.96
N GLY A 110 -3.19 -8.92 -13.17
CA GLY A 110 -2.21 -9.88 -13.66
C GLY A 110 -0.87 -9.29 -14.14
N ARG A 111 -0.70 -7.96 -14.19
CA ARG A 111 0.55 -7.31 -14.62
C ARG A 111 1.41 -6.92 -13.42
N ASP A 112 2.73 -7.11 -13.53
CA ASP A 112 3.67 -6.66 -12.51
C ASP A 112 3.74 -5.13 -12.48
N VAL A 113 3.64 -4.57 -11.27
CA VAL A 113 3.64 -3.12 -11.04
C VAL A 113 4.49 -2.77 -9.82
N ARG A 114 4.77 -1.48 -9.60
CA ARG A 114 5.45 -1.03 -8.39
C ARG A 114 4.44 -0.76 -7.28
N ALA A 115 4.91 -0.75 -6.03
CA ALA A 115 4.10 -0.40 -4.87
C ALA A 115 3.34 0.93 -5.03
N LYS A 116 3.97 1.93 -5.66
CA LYS A 116 3.34 3.23 -5.89
C LYS A 116 2.19 3.18 -6.89
N ASP A 117 2.26 2.29 -7.87
CA ASP A 117 1.24 2.16 -8.92
C ASP A 117 -0.04 1.53 -8.29
N VAL A 118 0.13 0.62 -7.32
CA VAL A 118 -0.97 0.11 -6.47
C VAL A 118 -1.61 1.23 -5.65
N ALA A 119 -0.80 2.04 -4.96
CA ALA A 119 -1.32 3.16 -4.18
C ALA A 119 -2.11 4.17 -5.04
N LEU A 120 -1.63 4.46 -6.25
CA LEU A 120 -2.32 5.32 -7.20
C LEU A 120 -3.66 4.73 -7.65
N THR A 121 -3.69 3.43 -7.95
CA THR A 121 -4.91 2.71 -8.36
C THR A 121 -6.05 2.88 -7.34
N PHE A 122 -5.76 2.71 -6.05
CA PHE A 122 -6.76 2.92 -5.01
C PHE A 122 -7.09 4.40 -4.78
N ALA A 123 -6.10 5.30 -4.89
CA ALA A 123 -6.33 6.73 -4.75
C ALA A 123 -7.26 7.27 -5.84
N ASP A 124 -7.15 6.79 -7.08
CA ASP A 124 -8.05 7.15 -8.18
C ASP A 124 -9.48 6.62 -7.94
N ALA A 125 -9.63 5.51 -7.22
CA ALA A 125 -10.91 5.01 -6.72
C ALA A 125 -11.39 5.70 -5.42
N ALA A 126 -10.78 6.85 -5.05
CA ALA A 126 -11.06 7.62 -3.83
C ALA A 126 -10.99 6.79 -2.52
N THR A 127 -10.09 5.81 -2.48
CA THR A 127 -9.93 4.89 -1.34
C THR A 127 -8.46 4.47 -1.18
N GLY A 128 -8.19 3.49 -0.31
CA GLY A 128 -6.86 2.95 -0.09
C GLY A 128 -6.63 2.50 1.34
N ALA A 129 -5.38 2.18 1.66
CA ALA A 129 -4.99 1.62 2.94
C ALA A 129 -5.30 2.51 4.17
N HIS A 130 -5.45 3.82 3.96
CA HIS A 130 -5.80 4.79 5.01
C HIS A 130 -7.23 5.31 4.90
N SER A 131 -8.03 4.77 3.97
CA SER A 131 -9.42 5.19 3.76
C SER A 131 -10.19 5.27 5.09
N PRO A 132 -10.97 6.35 5.34
CA PRO A 132 -11.79 6.46 6.54
C PRO A 132 -12.85 5.36 6.64
N ALA A 133 -13.16 4.67 5.54
CA ALA A 133 -14.04 3.50 5.53
C ALA A 133 -13.41 2.26 6.21
N LEU A 134 -12.08 2.22 6.36
CA LEU A 134 -11.35 1.13 7.01
C LEU A 134 -11.05 1.49 8.47
N VAL A 135 -12.00 1.21 9.36
CA VAL A 135 -11.88 1.53 10.78
C VAL A 135 -11.25 0.35 11.54
N SER A 136 -9.98 0.49 11.91
CA SER A 136 -9.29 -0.49 12.75
C SER A 136 -9.62 -0.34 14.23
N GLN A 137 -9.33 -1.38 15.01
CA GLN A 137 -9.41 -1.31 16.46
C GLN A 137 -8.59 -0.13 17.00
N GLY A 138 -9.18 0.64 17.92
CA GLY A 138 -8.53 1.81 18.52
C GLY A 138 -8.47 3.06 17.62
N LYS A 139 -8.91 3.00 16.35
CA LYS A 139 -8.89 4.15 15.43
C LYS A 139 -9.68 5.34 15.97
N ILE A 140 -10.84 5.10 16.60
CA ILE A 140 -11.66 6.17 17.20
C ILE A 140 -10.88 6.93 18.28
N ALA A 141 -10.24 6.20 19.19
CA ALA A 141 -9.41 6.81 20.24
C ALA A 141 -8.23 7.60 19.64
N GLN A 142 -7.61 7.09 18.58
CA GLN A 142 -6.54 7.80 17.86
C GLN A 142 -7.05 9.09 17.22
N VAL A 143 -8.25 9.10 16.61
CA VAL A 143 -8.85 10.30 16.01
C VAL A 143 -9.07 11.38 17.07
N ILE A 144 -9.54 11.00 18.25
CA ILE A 144 -9.76 11.92 19.38
C ILE A 144 -8.43 12.54 19.83
N ALA A 145 -7.39 11.72 19.97
CA ALA A 145 -6.05 12.15 20.41
C ALA A 145 -5.18 12.79 19.30
N ALA A 146 -5.64 12.79 18.05
CA ALA A 146 -4.84 13.19 16.89
C ALA A 146 -4.41 14.66 16.97
N LYS A 147 -3.15 14.92 16.60
CA LYS A 147 -2.62 16.28 16.49
C LYS A 147 -3.28 17.03 15.31
N PRO A 148 -3.26 18.37 15.28
CA PRO A 148 -3.88 19.16 14.21
C PRO A 148 -3.46 18.73 12.80
N ILE A 149 -2.18 18.42 12.59
CA ILE A 149 -1.65 17.97 11.30
C ILE A 149 -2.26 16.62 10.88
N GLU A 150 -2.33 15.65 11.79
CA GLU A 150 -2.90 14.32 11.53
C GLU A 150 -4.40 14.41 11.27
N ARG A 151 -5.10 15.27 12.02
CA ARG A 151 -6.53 15.53 11.82
C ARG A 151 -6.80 16.16 10.46
N ARG A 152 -5.96 17.11 10.02
CA ARG A 152 -6.04 17.71 8.68
C ARG A 152 -5.89 16.64 7.60
N MET A 153 -4.91 15.75 7.71
CA MET A 153 -4.73 14.66 6.74
C MET A 153 -5.96 13.77 6.63
N MET A 154 -6.60 13.42 7.76
CA MET A 154 -7.84 12.63 7.76
C MET A 154 -8.99 13.36 7.05
N LEU A 155 -9.09 14.69 7.21
CA LEU A 155 -10.09 15.50 6.50
C LEU A 155 -9.80 15.60 5.01
N GLU A 156 -8.54 15.73 4.62
CA GLU A 156 -8.10 15.77 3.21
C GLU A 156 -8.36 14.43 2.50
N GLU A 157 -8.19 13.30 3.19
CA GLU A 157 -8.57 11.98 2.71
C GLU A 157 -10.09 11.84 2.56
N ALA A 158 -10.86 12.28 3.55
CA ALA A 158 -12.33 12.26 3.50
C ALA A 158 -12.90 13.17 2.40
N ALA A 159 -12.22 14.30 2.11
CA ALA A 159 -12.58 15.21 1.02
C ALA A 159 -12.12 14.71 -0.36
N GLY A 160 -11.40 13.59 -0.45
CA GLY A 160 -10.92 13.03 -1.72
C GLY A 160 -9.79 13.82 -2.37
N ILE A 161 -9.16 14.78 -1.67
CA ILE A 161 -8.10 15.64 -2.22
C ILE A 161 -6.69 15.14 -1.92
N ALA A 162 -6.55 14.09 -1.10
CA ALA A 162 -5.26 13.49 -0.76
C ALA A 162 -4.43 13.10 -2.01
N GLY A 163 -5.08 12.51 -3.03
CA GLY A 163 -4.43 12.12 -4.28
C GLY A 163 -3.90 13.31 -5.11
N LEU A 164 -4.53 14.48 -5.00
CA LEU A 164 -4.08 15.70 -5.68
C LEU A 164 -2.79 16.23 -5.05
N HIS A 165 -2.69 16.20 -3.71
CA HIS A 165 -1.48 16.60 -3.01
C HIS A 165 -0.29 15.70 -3.32
N VAL A 166 -0.51 14.38 -3.39
CA VAL A 166 0.52 13.41 -3.81
C VAL A 166 0.97 13.70 -5.24
N ARG A 167 0.04 13.84 -6.19
CA ARG A 167 0.35 14.18 -7.59
C ARG A 167 1.11 15.49 -7.73
N LYS A 168 0.69 16.53 -7.00
CA LYS A 168 1.38 17.83 -6.97
C LYS A 168 2.82 17.68 -6.47
N ARG A 169 3.01 17.01 -5.33
CA ARG A 169 4.33 16.81 -4.73
C ARG A 169 5.26 16.02 -5.66
N ASP A 170 4.74 15.00 -6.32
CA ASP A 170 5.50 14.19 -7.29
C ASP A 170 5.89 15.01 -8.52
N ALA A 171 4.96 15.79 -9.07
CA ALA A 171 5.24 16.69 -10.19
C ALA A 171 6.32 17.71 -9.82
N GLU A 172 6.21 18.34 -8.65
CA GLU A 172 7.21 19.26 -8.12
C GLU A 172 8.56 18.59 -7.89
N SER A 173 8.58 17.35 -7.38
CA SER A 173 9.82 16.61 -7.15
C SER A 173 10.50 16.25 -8.48
N LYS A 174 9.72 15.87 -9.49
CA LYS A 174 10.21 15.57 -10.82
C LYS A 174 10.75 16.82 -11.52
N LEU A 175 10.08 17.96 -11.36
CA LEU A 175 10.52 19.26 -11.86
C LEU A 175 11.90 19.61 -11.27
N ARG A 176 12.03 19.61 -9.94
CA ARG A 176 13.31 19.90 -9.25
C ARG A 176 14.44 18.96 -9.67
N SER A 177 14.15 17.68 -9.84
CA SER A 177 15.17 16.73 -10.33
C SER A 177 15.60 17.03 -11.75
N THR A 178 14.69 17.53 -12.59
CA THR A 178 14.97 17.87 -13.99
C THR A 178 15.80 19.15 -14.06
N GLU A 179 15.46 20.17 -13.27
CA GLU A 179 16.24 21.41 -13.13
C GLU A 179 17.69 21.11 -12.70
N LYS A 180 17.88 20.29 -11.66
CA LYS A 180 19.21 19.89 -11.21
C LYS A 180 20.02 19.14 -12.26
N ASN A 181 19.36 18.33 -13.09
CA ASN A 181 20.03 17.64 -14.20
C ASN A 181 20.45 18.62 -15.30
N LEU A 182 19.65 19.66 -15.55
CA LEU A 182 19.97 20.71 -16.52
C LEU A 182 21.17 21.54 -16.06
N GLU A 183 21.18 22.00 -14.80
CA GLU A 183 22.34 22.71 -14.21
C GLU A 183 23.64 21.92 -14.38
N ARG A 184 23.58 20.61 -14.10
CA ARG A 184 24.75 19.73 -14.27
C ARG A 184 25.20 19.59 -15.73
N LEU A 185 24.28 19.64 -16.69
CA LEU A 185 24.61 19.61 -18.12
C LEU A 185 25.26 20.93 -18.55
N GLU A 186 24.76 22.06 -18.05
CA GLU A 186 25.35 23.39 -18.30
C GLU A 186 26.79 23.46 -17.79
N ASP A 187 27.06 22.96 -16.58
CA ASP A 187 28.42 22.88 -16.03
C ASP A 187 29.37 22.02 -16.89
N LEU A 188 28.88 20.88 -17.37
CA LEU A 188 29.66 19.99 -18.25
C LEU A 188 29.94 20.63 -19.61
N MET A 189 28.96 21.33 -20.20
CA MET A 189 29.14 22.06 -21.45
C MET A 189 30.17 23.17 -21.30
N ALA A 190 30.09 23.97 -20.23
CA ALA A 190 31.07 25.01 -19.95
C ALA A 190 32.49 24.44 -19.78
N GLY A 191 32.61 23.27 -19.12
CA GLY A 191 33.88 22.55 -19.00
C GLY A 191 34.45 22.10 -20.36
N LEU A 192 33.59 21.57 -21.24
CA LEU A 192 33.99 21.16 -22.60
C LEU A 192 34.41 22.36 -23.45
N ASP A 193 33.68 23.47 -23.40
CA ASP A 193 34.03 24.71 -24.12
C ASP A 193 35.39 25.24 -23.66
N SER A 194 35.69 25.18 -22.35
CA SER A 194 37.00 25.53 -21.82
C SER A 194 38.12 24.62 -22.33
N GLN A 195 37.87 23.30 -22.42
CA GLN A 195 38.83 22.35 -23.00
C GLN A 195 39.08 22.60 -24.49
N ILE A 196 38.02 22.88 -25.26
CA ILE A 196 38.14 23.21 -26.70
C ILE A 196 38.95 24.50 -26.89
N ALA A 197 38.70 25.52 -26.06
CA ALA A 197 39.43 26.78 -26.12
C ALA A 197 40.93 26.61 -25.82
N GLY A 198 41.30 25.69 -24.92
CA GLY A 198 42.71 25.38 -24.60
C GLY A 198 43.45 24.55 -25.66
N LEU A 199 42.73 23.98 -26.64
CA LEU A 199 43.31 23.22 -27.76
C LEU A 199 43.53 24.07 -29.02
N ARG A 200 43.11 25.34 -29.01
CA ARG A 200 43.37 26.34 -30.06
C ARG A 200 44.58 27.19 -29.71
#